data_AF-A0A1M4TBS0-F1
#
_entry.id   AF-A0A1M4TBS0-F1
#
_cell.length_a   1.000
_cell.length_b   1.000
_cell.length_c   1.000
_cell.angle_alpha   90.00
_cell.angle_beta   90.00
_cell.angle_gamma   90.00
#
_symmetry.space_group_name_H-M   'P 1'
#
loop_
_entity.id
_entity.type
_entity.pdbx_description
1 polymer ?
#
loop_
_entity_poly.entity_id
_entity_poly.type
_entity_poly.pdbx_seq_one_letter_code
_entity_poly.pdbx_strand_id
1 'polypeptide(L)'
;MKNDLVINTIIIDDDIDYATELAGAAAEYNISLLHYANLQSALEEIADNASVDFIILDALCLVDEEDTAVDFDFVGNALLGLNEINTKRDKPIPFCLNTGFADNKKVTRHIGKLDVFEKVTDQSRLFQYIVDRITKSDEYLARQQHTEIFELFKKGYLDKEVESMLVSVLCAEFDPISVSLIKEQATQIRAIQEAIYKSLNRLSSNILPDKFFRTGNGMLDFNAAKKWLSGRRPADDGKEFTDKEFDYQGSDLDNLSTSIYWITGNLIHYSPDRVYQNSRYTLEALKFALLEQLLWFRQLVQNIAST
;
A
#
# COMPACT_ATOMS: atom_id res chain seq x y z
N MET A 1 -0.36 -22.36 -8.40
CA MET A 1 -0.59 -20.98 -8.90
C MET A 1 0.76 -20.43 -9.30
N LYS A 2 0.94 -19.97 -10.54
CA LYS A 2 2.13 -19.19 -10.87
C LYS A 2 1.99 -17.85 -10.16
N ASN A 3 3.04 -17.44 -9.45
CA ASN A 3 3.06 -16.18 -8.73
C ASN A 3 3.33 -15.09 -9.78
N ASP A 4 2.32 -14.29 -10.15
CA ASP A 4 2.47 -13.20 -11.13
C ASP A 4 3.11 -11.94 -10.53
N LEU A 5 3.53 -12.00 -9.25
CA LEU A 5 4.27 -10.93 -8.61
C LEU A 5 5.70 -10.89 -9.17
N VAL A 6 6.05 -9.76 -9.78
CA VAL A 6 7.44 -9.38 -10.04
C VAL A 6 7.94 -8.61 -8.81
N ILE A 7 9.03 -9.09 -8.21
CA ILE A 7 9.68 -8.44 -7.06
C ILE A 7 10.80 -7.54 -7.59
N ASN A 8 10.68 -6.23 -7.44
CA ASN A 8 11.69 -5.29 -7.88
C ASN A 8 12.79 -5.18 -6.82
N THR A 9 13.98 -5.66 -7.15
CA THR A 9 15.12 -5.73 -6.24
C THR A 9 16.26 -4.88 -6.76
N ILE A 10 16.89 -4.10 -5.90
CA ILE A 10 18.15 -3.42 -6.21
C ILE A 10 19.31 -4.23 -5.66
N ILE A 11 20.37 -4.44 -6.45
CA ILE A 11 21.67 -4.92 -5.98
C ILE A 11 22.69 -3.77 -6.00
N ILE A 12 23.47 -3.66 -4.93
CA ILE A 12 24.58 -2.72 -4.83
C ILE A 12 25.87 -3.53 -4.69
N ASP A 13 26.65 -3.58 -5.77
CA ASP A 13 27.82 -4.45 -5.91
C ASP A 13 28.75 -3.84 -6.96
N ASP A 14 30.05 -3.74 -6.73
CA ASP A 14 30.98 -3.17 -7.70
C ASP A 14 31.30 -4.16 -8.84
N ASP A 15 30.96 -5.44 -8.68
CA ASP A 15 31.11 -6.48 -9.70
C ASP A 15 29.88 -6.57 -10.63
N ILE A 16 29.98 -5.91 -11.79
CA ILE A 16 28.93 -5.90 -12.82
C ILE A 16 28.68 -7.27 -13.44
N ASP A 17 29.70 -8.10 -13.56
CA ASP A 17 29.59 -9.42 -14.19
C ASP A 17 28.80 -10.34 -13.25
N TYR A 18 29.14 -10.33 -11.96
CA TYR A 18 28.38 -11.03 -10.92
C TYR A 18 26.93 -10.57 -10.85
N ALA A 19 26.68 -9.25 -10.84
CA ALA A 19 25.32 -8.70 -10.80
C ALA A 19 24.49 -9.13 -12.02
N THR A 20 25.11 -9.16 -13.21
CA THR A 20 24.46 -9.59 -14.46
C THR A 20 24.11 -11.08 -14.43
N GLU A 21 25.02 -11.93 -13.97
CA GLU A 21 24.76 -13.37 -13.79
C GLU A 21 23.64 -13.61 -12.76
N LEU A 22 23.69 -12.91 -11.63
CA LEU A 22 22.69 -12.99 -10.59
C LEU A 22 21.31 -12.56 -11.10
N ALA A 23 21.23 -11.49 -11.90
CA ALA A 23 19.98 -11.05 -12.52
C ALA A 23 19.35 -12.13 -13.41
N GLY A 24 20.18 -12.85 -14.20
CA GLY A 24 19.73 -13.96 -15.02
C GLY A 24 19.09 -15.08 -14.20
N ALA A 25 19.72 -15.46 -13.09
CA ALA A 25 19.18 -16.48 -12.19
C ALA A 25 17.95 -16.00 -11.41
N ALA A 26 17.92 -14.73 -11.01
CA ALA A 26 16.82 -14.11 -10.27
C ALA A 26 15.49 -14.13 -11.04
N ALA A 27 15.54 -14.05 -12.38
CA ALA A 27 14.37 -14.08 -13.24
C ALA A 27 13.52 -15.36 -13.07
N GLU A 28 14.14 -16.50 -12.72
CA GLU A 28 13.41 -17.76 -12.47
C GLU A 28 12.48 -17.68 -11.24
N TYR A 29 12.76 -16.72 -10.35
CA TYR A 29 11.99 -16.45 -9.12
C TYR A 29 11.05 -15.24 -9.27
N ASN A 30 10.86 -14.73 -10.49
CA ASN A 30 10.17 -13.46 -10.78
C ASN A 30 10.77 -12.27 -10.02
N ILE A 31 12.09 -12.26 -9.82
CA ILE A 31 12.80 -11.13 -9.25
C ILE A 31 13.38 -10.30 -10.40
N SER A 32 12.96 -9.04 -10.50
CA SER A 32 13.55 -8.06 -11.43
C SER A 32 14.67 -7.34 -10.70
N LEU A 33 15.92 -7.60 -11.09
CA LEU A 33 17.10 -7.13 -10.38
C LEU A 33 17.77 -5.97 -11.13
N LEU A 34 17.82 -4.80 -10.50
CA LEU A 34 18.45 -3.59 -11.01
C LEU A 34 19.78 -3.36 -10.28
N HIS A 35 20.85 -3.09 -11.02
CA HIS A 35 22.21 -3.01 -10.49
C HIS A 35 22.72 -1.58 -10.39
N TYR A 36 23.42 -1.30 -9.28
CA TYR A 36 24.20 -0.10 -9.05
C TYR A 36 25.60 -0.47 -8.55
N ALA A 37 26.63 0.18 -9.10
CA ALA A 37 28.03 -0.08 -8.76
C ALA A 37 28.54 0.70 -7.53
N ASN A 38 27.72 1.60 -6.99
CA ASN A 38 28.07 2.42 -5.83
C ASN A 38 26.82 2.70 -4.97
N LEU A 39 27.05 3.08 -3.71
CA LEU A 39 25.98 3.35 -2.76
C LEU A 39 25.18 4.61 -3.11
N GLN A 40 25.86 5.70 -3.47
CA GLN A 40 25.22 6.99 -3.69
C GLN A 40 24.13 6.92 -4.76
N SER A 41 24.47 6.44 -5.96
CA SER A 41 23.53 6.31 -7.08
C SER A 41 22.36 5.40 -6.72
N ALA A 42 22.62 4.33 -5.96
CA ALA A 42 21.56 3.44 -5.51
C ALA A 42 20.60 4.13 -4.53
N LEU A 43 21.11 4.90 -3.55
CA LEU A 43 20.29 5.63 -2.60
C LEU A 43 19.43 6.71 -3.27
N GLU A 44 19.96 7.38 -4.29
CA GLU A 44 19.20 8.34 -5.11
C GLU A 44 18.02 7.65 -5.80
N GLU A 45 18.26 6.52 -6.47
CA GLU A 45 17.18 5.72 -7.07
C GLU A 45 16.17 5.25 -6.02
N ILE A 46 16.64 4.70 -4.90
CA ILE A 46 15.76 4.16 -3.86
C ILE A 46 14.87 5.26 -3.26
N ALA A 47 15.38 6.47 -3.11
CA ALA A 47 14.62 7.61 -2.59
C ALA A 47 13.46 8.00 -3.52
N ASP A 48 13.70 8.02 -4.84
CA ASP A 48 12.74 8.47 -5.84
C ASP A 48 11.85 7.33 -6.39
N ASN A 49 12.24 6.08 -6.17
CA ASN A 49 11.53 4.92 -6.69
C ASN A 49 10.69 4.22 -5.61
N ALA A 50 9.37 4.43 -5.67
CA ALA A 50 8.40 3.82 -4.76
C ALA A 50 8.23 2.30 -4.98
N SER A 51 8.67 1.77 -6.13
CA SER A 51 8.43 0.39 -6.54
C SER A 51 9.47 -0.62 -6.08
N VAL A 52 10.56 -0.17 -5.43
CA VAL A 52 11.61 -1.04 -4.88
C VAL A 52 11.06 -1.85 -3.71
N ASP A 53 11.06 -3.17 -3.86
CA ASP A 53 10.55 -4.12 -2.88
C ASP A 53 11.64 -4.64 -1.94
N PHE A 54 12.87 -4.77 -2.43
CA PHE A 54 13.98 -5.39 -1.69
C PHE A 54 15.35 -4.84 -2.12
N ILE A 55 16.35 -4.88 -1.23
CA ILE A 55 17.73 -4.48 -1.54
C ILE A 55 18.74 -5.57 -1.16
N ILE A 56 19.67 -5.86 -2.06
CA ILE A 56 20.81 -6.74 -1.84
C ILE A 56 22.07 -5.88 -1.78
N LEU A 57 22.83 -5.99 -0.70
CA LEU A 57 24.06 -5.23 -0.47
C LEU A 57 25.27 -6.17 -0.54
N ASP A 58 26.33 -5.81 -1.28
CA ASP A 58 27.64 -6.37 -0.98
C ASP A 58 28.18 -5.77 0.32
N ALA A 59 29.00 -6.53 1.03
CA ALA A 59 29.66 -6.09 2.25
C ALA A 59 30.77 -5.06 1.98
N LEU A 60 31.38 -5.10 0.79
CA LEU A 60 32.46 -4.22 0.37
C LEU A 60 32.12 -3.72 -1.02
N CYS A 61 31.71 -2.46 -1.11
CA CYS A 61 31.40 -1.80 -2.37
C CYS A 61 31.84 -0.33 -2.29
N LEU A 62 31.88 0.34 -3.43
CA LEU A 62 32.20 1.78 -3.51
C LEU A 62 31.06 2.60 -2.90
N VAL A 63 31.42 3.68 -2.20
CA VAL A 63 30.43 4.62 -1.65
C VAL A 63 30.05 5.61 -2.74
N ASP A 64 31.05 6.26 -3.35
CA ASP A 64 30.88 7.22 -4.44
C ASP A 64 31.51 6.71 -5.76
N GLU A 65 31.12 7.30 -6.90
CA GLU A 65 31.68 6.95 -8.22
C GLU A 65 33.18 7.30 -8.36
N GLU A 66 33.66 8.27 -7.58
CA GLU A 66 35.06 8.73 -7.61
C GLU A 66 35.98 7.87 -6.73
N ASP A 67 35.41 6.97 -5.90
CA ASP A 67 36.19 6.16 -4.99
C ASP A 67 37.00 5.10 -5.73
N THR A 68 38.32 5.06 -5.47
CA THR A 68 39.22 4.05 -6.05
C THR A 68 39.40 2.82 -5.17
N ALA A 69 38.80 2.79 -3.97
CA ALA A 69 38.95 1.71 -3.01
C ALA A 69 37.64 1.43 -2.26
N VAL A 70 37.33 0.15 -2.09
CA VAL A 70 36.18 -0.34 -1.31
C VAL A 70 36.26 0.08 0.16
N ASP A 71 35.13 0.55 0.70
CA ASP A 71 35.03 1.02 2.09
C ASP A 71 34.60 -0.13 3.03
N PHE A 72 35.35 -0.33 4.11
CA PHE A 72 35.00 -1.29 5.17
C PHE A 72 33.82 -0.81 6.03
N ASP A 73 33.48 0.48 5.99
CA ASP A 73 32.32 1.07 6.63
C ASP A 73 31.13 1.22 5.66
N PHE A 74 31.21 0.70 4.43
CA PHE A 74 30.14 0.71 3.41
C PHE A 74 28.79 0.26 4.01
N VAL A 75 28.78 -0.88 4.71
CA VAL A 75 27.55 -1.42 5.33
C VAL A 75 26.99 -0.43 6.35
N GLY A 76 27.84 0.25 7.12
CA GLY A 76 27.41 1.28 8.06
C GLY A 76 26.77 2.48 7.35
N ASN A 77 27.39 2.95 6.27
CA ASN A 77 26.88 4.05 5.45
C ASN A 77 25.56 3.69 4.77
N ALA A 78 25.46 2.47 4.21
CA ALA A 78 24.24 1.96 3.61
C ALA A 78 23.09 1.89 4.64
N LEU A 79 23.38 1.39 5.84
CA LEU A 79 22.39 1.36 6.93
C LEU A 79 21.90 2.76 7.32
N LEU A 80 22.78 3.76 7.38
CA LEU A 80 22.40 5.13 7.67
C LEU A 80 21.52 5.73 6.56
N GLY A 81 21.94 5.61 5.30
CA GLY A 81 21.19 6.11 4.16
C GLY A 81 19.82 5.45 4.02
N LEU A 82 19.76 4.12 4.13
CA LEU A 82 18.51 3.38 4.09
C LEU A 82 17.59 3.71 5.27
N ASN A 83 18.14 3.92 6.47
CA ASN A 83 17.32 4.35 7.60
C ASN A 83 16.74 5.75 7.37
N GLU A 84 17.50 6.70 6.82
CA GLU A 84 16.97 8.02 6.50
C GLU A 84 15.83 7.93 5.47
N ILE A 85 16.02 7.15 4.41
CA ILE A 85 14.97 6.91 3.41
C ILE A 85 13.75 6.25 4.06
N ASN A 86 13.96 5.19 4.83
CA ASN A 86 12.89 4.46 5.50
C ASN A 86 12.13 5.31 6.53
N THR A 87 12.74 6.33 7.14
CA THR A 87 11.98 7.26 8.02
C THR A 87 11.05 8.20 7.26
N LYS A 88 11.28 8.41 5.96
CA LYS A 88 10.45 9.25 5.09
C LYS A 88 9.41 8.44 4.31
N ARG A 89 9.59 7.11 4.24
CA ARG A 89 8.67 6.18 3.58
C ARG A 89 7.68 5.61 4.59
N ASP A 90 6.47 5.35 4.11
CA ASP A 90 5.45 4.66 4.92
C ASP A 90 5.86 3.22 5.26
N LYS A 91 6.70 2.61 4.42
CA LYS A 91 7.16 1.22 4.56
C LYS A 91 8.68 1.12 4.44
N PRO A 92 9.36 0.52 5.43
CA PRO A 92 10.78 0.25 5.33
C PRO A 92 11.07 -0.84 4.29
N ILE A 93 12.10 -0.64 3.48
CA ILE A 93 12.53 -1.63 2.48
C ILE A 93 13.40 -2.68 3.18
N PRO A 94 13.03 -3.98 3.13
CA PRO A 94 13.88 -5.05 3.64
C PRO A 94 15.13 -5.19 2.78
N PHE A 95 16.23 -5.62 3.41
CA PHE A 95 17.49 -5.84 2.72
C PHE A 95 18.31 -6.95 3.36
N CYS A 96 19.28 -7.49 2.63
CA CYS A 96 20.23 -8.48 3.11
C CYS A 96 21.63 -8.24 2.55
N LEU A 97 22.61 -8.97 3.09
CA LEU A 97 23.98 -8.97 2.58
C LEU A 97 24.24 -10.18 1.69
N ASN A 98 24.89 -9.96 0.56
CA ASN A 98 25.35 -10.99 -0.37
C ASN A 98 26.84 -10.78 -0.64
N THR A 99 27.70 -11.56 0.02
CA THR A 99 29.13 -11.28 0.04
C THR A 99 29.99 -12.55 -0.05
N GLY A 100 31.20 -12.41 -0.61
CA GLY A 100 32.24 -13.45 -0.57
C GLY A 100 33.08 -13.44 0.72
N PHE A 101 32.76 -12.55 1.66
CA PHE A 101 33.56 -12.28 2.86
C PHE A 101 32.78 -12.54 4.15
N ALA A 102 31.84 -13.48 4.17
CA ALA A 102 30.96 -13.73 5.31
C ALA A 102 31.72 -14.05 6.62
N ASP A 103 32.92 -14.66 6.52
CA ASP A 103 33.79 -14.99 7.65
C ASP A 103 34.72 -13.84 8.10
N ASN A 104 34.68 -12.69 7.44
CA ASN A 104 35.58 -11.58 7.75
C ASN A 104 35.16 -10.83 9.02
N LYS A 105 36.02 -10.85 10.04
CA LYS A 105 35.78 -10.22 11.35
C LYS A 105 35.42 -8.73 11.29
N LYS A 106 35.92 -7.98 10.29
CA LYS A 106 35.59 -6.56 10.13
C LYS A 106 34.15 -6.35 9.65
N VAL A 107 33.70 -7.19 8.72
CA VAL A 107 32.32 -7.17 8.21
C VAL A 107 31.35 -7.67 9.29
N THR A 108 31.74 -8.71 10.05
CA THR A 108 30.87 -9.27 11.09
C THR A 108 30.44 -8.30 12.20
N ARG A 109 31.17 -7.18 12.39
CA ARG A 109 30.85 -6.16 13.41
C ARG A 109 29.51 -5.45 13.12
N HIS A 110 29.13 -5.34 11.85
CA HIS A 110 27.89 -4.72 11.40
C HIS A 110 26.82 -5.77 11.02
N ILE A 111 27.24 -7.01 10.75
CA ILE A 111 26.38 -8.15 10.34
C ILE A 111 25.45 -8.65 11.45
N GLY A 112 25.74 -8.45 12.73
CA GLY A 112 25.09 -9.19 13.84
C GLY A 112 23.55 -9.16 13.91
N LYS A 113 22.87 -8.41 13.05
CA LYS A 113 21.40 -8.37 12.90
C LYS A 113 20.89 -8.56 11.46
N LEU A 114 21.77 -8.77 10.48
CA LEU A 114 21.44 -8.86 9.06
C LEU A 114 21.50 -10.31 8.58
N ASP A 115 20.59 -10.67 7.69
CA ASP A 115 20.66 -11.94 6.96
C ASP A 115 21.80 -11.85 5.93
N VAL A 116 22.71 -12.84 5.97
CA VAL A 116 23.90 -12.91 5.11
C VAL A 116 23.86 -14.16 4.25
N PHE A 117 24.18 -13.97 2.98
CA PHE A 117 24.27 -15.00 1.96
C PHE A 117 25.66 -14.95 1.33
N GLU A 118 26.25 -16.13 1.13
CA GLU A 118 27.55 -16.27 0.48
C GLU A 118 27.40 -16.22 -1.05
N LYS A 119 28.20 -15.37 -1.71
CA LYS A 119 28.17 -15.26 -3.18
C LYS A 119 28.39 -16.66 -3.80
N VAL A 120 27.72 -16.93 -4.93
CA VAL A 120 27.75 -18.21 -5.67
C VAL A 120 27.08 -19.39 -4.96
N THR A 121 27.37 -19.64 -3.68
CA THR A 121 26.90 -20.86 -2.99
C THR A 121 25.47 -20.76 -2.47
N ASP A 122 25.02 -19.56 -2.09
CA ASP A 122 23.70 -19.34 -1.49
C ASP A 122 22.65 -18.75 -2.44
N GLN A 123 22.91 -18.65 -3.75
CA GLN A 123 22.03 -17.93 -4.68
C GLN A 123 20.55 -18.35 -4.59
N SER A 124 20.25 -19.65 -4.67
CA SER A 124 18.86 -20.14 -4.53
C SER A 124 18.27 -19.83 -3.15
N ARG A 125 19.09 -19.85 -2.10
CA ARG A 125 18.66 -19.55 -0.72
C ARG A 125 18.35 -18.06 -0.56
N LEU A 126 19.17 -17.19 -1.16
CA LEU A 126 18.96 -15.74 -1.24
C LEU A 126 17.63 -15.42 -1.95
N PHE A 127 17.40 -15.98 -3.14
CA PHE A 127 16.17 -15.72 -3.88
C PHE A 127 14.92 -16.23 -3.15
N GLN A 128 14.98 -17.44 -2.57
CA GLN A 128 13.87 -17.95 -1.77
C GLN A 128 13.62 -17.07 -0.54
N TYR A 129 14.66 -16.58 0.11
CA TYR A 129 14.54 -15.65 1.22
C TYR A 129 13.84 -14.35 0.81
N ILE A 130 14.21 -13.75 -0.33
CA ILE A 130 13.57 -12.55 -0.87
C ILE A 130 12.08 -12.81 -1.13
N VAL A 131 11.77 -13.88 -1.86
CA VAL A 131 10.38 -14.28 -2.14
C VAL A 131 9.59 -14.47 -0.85
N ASP A 132 10.15 -15.20 0.12
CA ASP A 132 9.50 -15.42 1.41
C ASP A 132 9.27 -14.11 2.16
N ARG A 133 10.25 -13.20 2.16
CA ARG A 133 10.15 -11.93 2.89
C ARG A 133 9.07 -11.03 2.32
N ILE A 134 8.97 -10.96 1.00
CA ILE A 134 7.96 -10.15 0.32
C ILE A 134 6.57 -10.80 0.42
N THR A 135 6.47 -12.10 0.16
CA THR A 135 5.17 -12.80 0.15
C THR A 135 4.57 -13.01 1.54
N LYS A 136 5.37 -12.93 2.60
CA LYS A 136 4.90 -12.95 3.99
C LYS A 136 4.64 -11.56 4.56
N SER A 137 4.88 -10.48 3.80
CA SER A 137 4.56 -9.13 4.24
C SER A 137 3.05 -8.92 4.33
N ASP A 138 2.59 -8.18 5.34
CA ASP A 138 1.17 -7.91 5.55
C ASP A 138 0.52 -7.24 4.34
N GLU A 139 1.26 -6.37 3.66
CA GLU A 139 0.79 -5.72 2.43
C GLU A 139 0.53 -6.75 1.31
N TYR A 140 1.48 -7.65 1.05
CA TYR A 140 1.28 -8.65 0.02
C TYR A 140 0.09 -9.56 0.37
N LEU A 141 0.00 -9.97 1.63
CA LEU A 141 -1.12 -10.78 2.11
C LEU A 141 -2.46 -10.05 1.95
N ALA A 142 -2.53 -8.76 2.29
CA ALA A 142 -3.73 -7.94 2.09
C ALA A 142 -4.12 -7.86 0.61
N ARG A 143 -3.16 -7.65 -0.28
CA ARG A 143 -3.39 -7.59 -1.73
C ARG A 143 -3.89 -8.92 -2.30
N GLN A 144 -3.29 -10.03 -1.87
CA GLN A 144 -3.71 -11.37 -2.29
C GLN A 144 -5.12 -11.69 -1.78
N GLN A 145 -5.39 -11.45 -0.49
CA GLN A 145 -6.69 -11.73 0.13
C GLN A 145 -7.83 -10.92 -0.51
N HIS A 146 -7.54 -9.72 -1.01
CA HIS A 146 -8.53 -8.83 -1.60
C HIS A 146 -8.27 -8.54 -3.09
N THR A 147 -7.78 -9.56 -3.83
CA THR A 147 -7.36 -9.41 -5.24
C THR A 147 -8.41 -8.72 -6.10
N GLU A 148 -9.70 -9.07 -5.96
CA GLU A 148 -10.77 -8.48 -6.77
C GLU A 148 -10.99 -6.98 -6.53
N ILE A 149 -10.70 -6.49 -5.33
CA ILE A 149 -10.76 -5.06 -4.99
C ILE A 149 -9.55 -4.35 -5.59
N PHE A 150 -8.36 -4.96 -5.50
CA PHE A 150 -7.15 -4.35 -6.05
C PHE A 150 -7.15 -4.25 -7.59
N GLU A 151 -7.98 -5.02 -8.28
CA GLU A 151 -8.25 -4.83 -9.71
C GLU A 151 -8.85 -3.46 -10.05
N LEU A 152 -9.51 -2.77 -9.10
CA LEU A 152 -10.02 -1.40 -9.31
C LEU A 152 -8.90 -0.42 -9.65
N PHE A 153 -7.75 -0.56 -8.99
CA PHE A 153 -6.59 0.31 -9.19
C PHE A 153 -5.84 -0.05 -10.47
N LYS A 154 -5.70 -1.35 -10.76
CA LYS A 154 -5.10 -1.82 -12.02
C LYS A 154 -5.86 -1.33 -13.26
N LYS A 155 -7.19 -1.25 -13.15
CA LYS A 155 -8.07 -0.74 -14.23
C LYS A 155 -8.18 0.79 -14.25
N GLY A 156 -7.52 1.50 -13.33
CA GLY A 156 -7.56 2.96 -13.26
C GLY A 156 -8.91 3.53 -12.82
N TYR A 157 -9.78 2.72 -12.18
CA TYR A 157 -11.05 3.22 -11.63
C TYR A 157 -10.82 4.03 -10.36
N LEU A 158 -9.79 3.69 -9.59
CA LEU A 158 -9.29 4.45 -8.44
C LEU A 158 -7.79 4.72 -8.64
N ASP A 159 -7.29 5.81 -8.05
CA ASP A 159 -5.89 6.20 -8.18
C ASP A 159 -4.96 5.45 -7.21
N LYS A 160 -3.65 5.63 -7.41
CA LYS A 160 -2.60 5.00 -6.61
C LYS A 160 -2.51 5.51 -5.17
N GLU A 161 -2.93 6.75 -4.93
CA GLU A 161 -2.95 7.33 -3.58
C GLU A 161 -4.00 6.61 -2.72
N VAL A 162 -5.19 6.38 -3.28
CA VAL A 162 -6.27 5.61 -2.65
C VAL A 162 -5.87 4.14 -2.45
N GLU A 163 -5.10 3.56 -3.38
CA GLU A 163 -4.54 2.21 -3.22
C GLU A 163 -3.62 2.13 -1.99
N SER A 164 -2.72 3.10 -1.82
CA SER A 164 -1.83 3.18 -0.67
C SER A 164 -2.61 3.33 0.64
N MET A 165 -3.63 4.21 0.66
CA MET A 165 -4.51 4.35 1.82
C MET A 165 -5.23 3.04 2.17
N LEU A 166 -5.71 2.29 1.18
CA LEU A 166 -6.39 1.02 1.43
C LEU A 166 -5.44 -0.02 2.03
N VAL A 167 -4.21 -0.13 1.50
CA VAL A 167 -3.18 -1.02 2.09
C VAL A 167 -2.89 -0.61 3.52
N SER A 168 -2.67 0.68 3.77
CA SER A 168 -2.46 1.22 5.12
C SER A 168 -3.59 0.80 6.06
N VAL A 169 -4.86 1.05 5.68
CA VAL A 169 -6.05 0.66 6.46
C VAL A 169 -6.09 -0.85 6.73
N LEU A 170 -5.80 -1.69 5.74
CA LEU A 170 -5.89 -3.14 5.89
C LEU A 170 -4.80 -3.70 6.80
N CYS A 171 -3.58 -3.20 6.66
CA CYS A 171 -2.43 -3.63 7.47
C CYS A 171 -2.41 -2.99 8.86
N ALA A 172 -3.20 -1.95 9.11
CA ALA A 172 -3.15 -1.24 10.38
C ALA A 172 -3.66 -2.08 11.55
N GLU A 173 -2.85 -2.16 12.60
CA GLU A 173 -3.26 -2.72 13.88
C GLU A 173 -4.12 -1.72 14.68
N PHE A 174 -5.02 -2.23 15.51
CA PHE A 174 -5.79 -1.41 16.43
C PHE A 174 -5.04 -1.23 17.74
N ASP A 175 -4.70 0.02 18.06
CA ASP A 175 -4.19 0.42 19.38
C ASP A 175 -5.17 1.39 20.05
N PRO A 176 -5.90 0.97 21.12
CA PRO A 176 -6.84 1.84 21.82
C PRO A 176 -6.19 3.03 22.52
N ILE A 177 -4.88 2.99 22.76
CA ILE A 177 -4.13 4.05 23.43
C ILE A 177 -3.72 5.14 22.42
N SER A 178 -3.47 4.75 21.16
CA SER A 178 -3.01 5.66 20.11
C SER A 178 -4.17 6.39 19.44
N VAL A 179 -4.57 7.52 20.05
CA VAL A 179 -5.62 8.41 19.50
C VAL A 179 -5.26 8.93 18.11
N SER A 180 -3.98 9.21 17.85
CA SER A 180 -3.52 9.67 16.54
C SER A 180 -3.73 8.61 15.47
N LEU A 181 -3.38 7.34 15.76
CA LEU A 181 -3.54 6.24 14.82
C LEU A 181 -5.02 5.97 14.51
N ILE A 182 -5.90 6.02 15.52
CA ILE A 182 -7.35 5.87 15.32
C ILE A 182 -7.89 6.98 14.40
N LYS A 183 -7.47 8.22 14.62
CA LYS A 183 -7.89 9.36 13.80
C LYS A 183 -7.39 9.26 12.37
N GLU A 184 -6.15 8.84 12.18
CA GLU A 184 -5.54 8.62 10.88
C GLU A 184 -6.29 7.55 10.09
N GLN A 185 -6.50 6.37 10.67
CA GLN A 185 -7.26 5.28 10.05
C GLN A 185 -8.69 5.71 9.67
N ALA A 186 -9.38 6.40 10.58
CA ALA A 186 -10.73 6.91 10.30
C ALA A 186 -10.74 7.95 9.17
N THR A 187 -9.70 8.78 9.08
CA THR A 187 -9.53 9.75 7.99
C THR A 187 -9.28 9.06 6.65
N GLN A 188 -8.40 8.06 6.62
CA GLN A 188 -8.11 7.27 5.41
C GLN A 188 -9.36 6.52 4.92
N ILE A 189 -10.08 5.82 5.80
CA ILE A 189 -11.33 5.14 5.46
C ILE A 189 -12.34 6.13 4.85
N ARG A 190 -12.46 7.31 5.45
CA ARG A 190 -13.35 8.36 4.96
C ARG A 190 -12.92 8.90 3.59
N ALA A 191 -11.62 9.10 3.38
CA ALA A 191 -11.06 9.56 2.12
C ALA A 191 -11.28 8.54 0.98
N ILE A 192 -11.06 7.25 1.25
CA ILE A 192 -11.35 6.16 0.29
C ILE A 192 -12.83 6.15 -0.06
N GLN A 193 -13.72 6.25 0.95
CA GLN A 193 -15.16 6.33 0.70
C GLN A 193 -15.49 7.50 -0.23
N GLU A 194 -14.96 8.70 0.02
CA GLU A 194 -15.20 9.85 -0.86
C GLU A 194 -14.62 9.68 -2.27
N ALA A 195 -13.47 9.00 -2.40
CA ALA A 195 -12.85 8.69 -3.68
C ALA A 195 -13.71 7.75 -4.54
N ILE A 196 -14.46 6.83 -3.92
CA ILE A 196 -15.45 5.98 -4.62
C ILE A 196 -16.51 6.85 -5.30
N TYR A 197 -17.14 7.78 -4.57
CA TYR A 197 -18.17 8.66 -5.14
C TYR A 197 -17.61 9.60 -6.21
N LYS A 198 -16.44 10.22 -5.96
CA LYS A 198 -15.77 11.07 -6.97
C LYS A 198 -15.47 10.29 -8.25
N SER A 199 -14.99 9.06 -8.12
CA SER A 199 -14.68 8.21 -9.27
C SER A 199 -15.95 7.77 -10.00
N LEU A 200 -17.04 7.49 -9.28
CA LEU A 200 -18.34 7.17 -9.89
C LEU A 200 -18.88 8.35 -10.72
N ASN A 201 -18.81 9.58 -10.19
CA ASN A 201 -19.19 10.78 -10.94
C ASN A 201 -18.33 10.97 -12.19
N ARG A 202 -17.01 10.82 -12.07
CA ARG A 202 -16.08 10.88 -13.21
C ARG A 202 -16.40 9.86 -14.29
N LEU A 203 -16.72 8.62 -13.91
CA LEU A 203 -17.01 7.53 -14.84
C LEU A 203 -18.41 7.65 -15.45
N SER A 204 -19.40 8.14 -14.69
CA SER A 204 -20.77 8.34 -15.18
C SER A 204 -21.52 9.39 -14.36
N SER A 205 -21.55 10.62 -14.89
CA SER A 205 -22.35 11.71 -14.32
C SER A 205 -23.86 11.47 -14.42
N ASN A 206 -24.32 10.52 -15.23
CA ASN A 206 -25.71 10.06 -15.25
C ASN A 206 -26.09 9.26 -13.99
N ILE A 207 -25.12 8.52 -13.44
CA ILE A 207 -25.32 7.76 -12.20
C ILE A 207 -25.13 8.68 -11.01
N LEU A 208 -24.03 9.44 -10.94
CA LEU A 208 -23.82 10.44 -9.89
C LEU A 208 -23.53 11.82 -10.50
N PRO A 209 -24.56 12.68 -10.65
CA PRO A 209 -24.43 14.02 -11.23
C PRO A 209 -23.56 15.02 -10.44
N ASP A 210 -23.02 16.00 -11.16
CA ASP A 210 -22.16 17.06 -10.62
C ASP A 210 -22.82 17.92 -9.53
N LYS A 211 -24.16 17.98 -9.49
CA LYS A 211 -24.91 18.74 -8.48
C LYS A 211 -24.65 18.28 -7.04
N PHE A 212 -24.10 17.08 -6.86
CA PHE A 212 -23.72 16.54 -5.55
C PHE A 212 -22.31 16.95 -5.12
N PHE A 213 -21.61 17.73 -5.94
CA PHE A 213 -20.30 18.26 -5.64
C PHE A 213 -20.39 19.79 -5.57
N ARG A 214 -19.78 20.37 -4.53
CA ARG A 214 -19.80 21.82 -4.33
C ARG A 214 -18.99 22.52 -5.42
N THR A 215 -19.59 23.53 -6.03
CA THR A 215 -18.93 24.40 -6.99
C THR A 215 -17.72 25.09 -6.35
N GLY A 216 -16.56 24.97 -6.98
CA GLY A 216 -15.31 25.64 -6.57
C GLY A 216 -14.28 24.71 -5.92
N ASN A 217 -14.68 23.81 -5.02
CA ASN A 217 -13.74 22.90 -4.33
C ASN A 217 -13.99 21.41 -4.58
N GLY A 218 -15.04 21.05 -5.33
CA GLY A 218 -15.35 19.65 -5.66
C GLY A 218 -15.71 18.79 -4.44
N MET A 219 -16.08 19.41 -3.32
CA MET A 219 -16.39 18.68 -2.10
C MET A 219 -17.72 17.97 -2.24
N LEU A 220 -17.74 16.68 -1.93
CA LEU A 220 -18.92 15.82 -2.01
C LEU A 220 -19.94 16.18 -0.93
N ASP A 221 -21.20 16.42 -1.32
CA ASP A 221 -22.33 16.32 -0.42
C ASP A 221 -22.71 14.85 -0.26
N PHE A 222 -22.06 14.19 0.69
CA PHE A 222 -22.21 12.75 0.90
C PHE A 222 -23.66 12.35 1.17
N ASN A 223 -24.39 13.11 1.99
CA ASN A 223 -25.76 12.76 2.34
C ASN A 223 -26.68 12.85 1.13
N ALA A 224 -26.51 13.88 0.30
CA ALA A 224 -27.29 14.03 -0.93
C ALA A 224 -26.93 12.95 -1.96
N ALA A 225 -25.64 12.68 -2.17
CA ALA A 225 -25.14 11.65 -3.08
C ALA A 225 -25.61 10.24 -2.67
N LYS A 226 -25.46 9.88 -1.39
CA LYS A 226 -25.92 8.61 -0.85
C LYS A 226 -27.42 8.43 -1.03
N LYS A 227 -28.22 9.43 -0.64
CA LYS A 227 -29.68 9.39 -0.82
C LYS A 227 -30.07 9.21 -2.29
N TRP A 228 -29.34 9.87 -3.20
CA TRP A 228 -29.56 9.73 -4.62
C TRP A 228 -29.26 8.33 -5.16
N LEU A 229 -28.19 7.69 -4.68
CA LEU A 229 -27.83 6.33 -5.10
C LEU A 229 -28.77 5.27 -4.52
N SER A 230 -29.43 5.52 -3.39
CA SER A 230 -30.46 4.64 -2.80
C SER A 230 -31.79 4.59 -3.57
N GLY A 231 -31.99 5.43 -4.60
CA GLY A 231 -33.26 5.54 -5.31
C GLY A 231 -34.45 5.97 -4.43
N ARG A 232 -35.68 5.67 -4.88
CA ARG A 232 -36.91 5.91 -4.11
C ARG A 232 -37.00 4.99 -2.91
N ARG A 233 -36.90 5.57 -1.71
CA ARG A 233 -37.34 4.92 -0.48
C ARG A 233 -38.48 5.70 0.15
N PRO A 234 -39.51 5.03 0.69
CA PRO A 234 -40.45 5.70 1.56
C PRO A 234 -39.67 6.24 2.76
N ALA A 235 -39.77 7.53 3.05
CA ALA A 235 -39.30 8.01 4.34
C ALA A 235 -40.18 7.42 5.45
N ASP A 236 -39.60 7.23 6.65
CA ASP A 236 -40.34 6.86 7.85
C ASP A 236 -41.49 7.86 8.17
N ASP A 237 -41.45 9.08 7.60
CA ASP A 237 -42.48 10.12 7.73
C ASP A 237 -43.41 10.27 6.50
N GLY A 238 -43.36 9.33 5.55
CA GLY A 238 -44.25 9.32 4.37
C GLY A 238 -43.91 10.33 3.27
N LYS A 239 -42.74 10.99 3.33
CA LYS A 239 -42.25 11.85 2.24
C LYS A 239 -41.42 11.04 1.25
N GLU A 240 -41.75 11.16 -0.03
CA GLU A 240 -40.95 10.56 -1.10
C GLU A 240 -39.58 11.25 -1.19
N PHE A 241 -38.51 10.47 -1.29
CA PHE A 241 -37.20 10.98 -1.71
C PHE A 241 -36.86 10.51 -3.11
N THR A 242 -36.50 11.50 -3.95
CA THR A 242 -35.93 11.42 -5.29
C THR A 242 -36.83 10.86 -6.40
N ASP A 243 -36.93 11.55 -7.53
CA ASP A 243 -37.76 11.13 -8.66
C ASP A 243 -37.25 9.88 -9.40
N LYS A 244 -36.08 9.32 -9.01
CA LYS A 244 -35.41 8.22 -9.73
C LYS A 244 -35.95 6.84 -9.34
N GLU A 245 -36.34 6.04 -10.33
CA GLU A 245 -36.84 4.67 -10.14
C GLU A 245 -35.77 3.65 -9.73
N PHE A 246 -34.49 3.93 -9.99
CA PHE A 246 -33.42 2.92 -9.87
C PHE A 246 -32.62 3.06 -8.57
N ASP A 247 -32.61 2.01 -7.75
CA ASP A 247 -31.74 1.86 -6.58
C ASP A 247 -30.41 1.24 -7.02
N TYR A 248 -29.31 2.01 -6.91
CA TYR A 248 -27.98 1.55 -7.30
C TYR A 248 -27.27 0.79 -6.18
N GLN A 249 -27.64 0.97 -4.90
CA GLN A 249 -26.87 0.44 -3.77
C GLN A 249 -27.65 -0.52 -2.88
N GLY A 250 -28.97 -0.44 -2.81
CA GLY A 250 -29.76 -1.27 -1.90
C GLY A 250 -29.64 -0.83 -0.43
N SER A 251 -30.49 -1.37 0.43
CA SER A 251 -30.56 -0.98 1.86
C SER A 251 -29.28 -1.28 2.61
N ASP A 252 -28.65 -2.40 2.28
CA ASP A 252 -27.53 -2.93 3.03
C ASP A 252 -26.28 -2.06 2.83
N LEU A 253 -25.95 -1.71 1.59
CA LEU A 253 -24.85 -0.79 1.29
C LEU A 253 -25.14 0.63 1.80
N ASP A 254 -26.39 1.08 1.76
CA ASP A 254 -26.75 2.39 2.33
C ASP A 254 -26.48 2.43 3.85
N ASN A 255 -26.81 1.35 4.56
CA ASN A 255 -26.55 1.21 6.00
C ASN A 255 -25.04 1.13 6.28
N LEU A 256 -24.27 0.39 5.48
CA LEU A 256 -22.82 0.32 5.61
C LEU A 256 -22.17 1.68 5.33
N SER A 257 -22.59 2.36 4.26
CA SER A 257 -22.11 3.70 3.89
C SER A 257 -22.38 4.72 4.98
N THR A 258 -23.58 4.66 5.57
CA THR A 258 -23.99 5.50 6.70
C THR A 258 -23.16 5.21 7.94
N SER A 259 -22.93 3.94 8.24
CA SER A 259 -22.09 3.51 9.37
C SER A 259 -20.67 4.04 9.24
N ILE A 260 -20.06 3.93 8.05
CA ILE A 260 -18.74 4.51 7.81
C ILE A 260 -18.76 6.01 8.08
N TYR A 261 -19.65 6.76 7.40
CA TYR A 261 -19.73 8.22 7.55
C TYR A 261 -19.78 8.68 9.01
N TRP A 262 -20.70 8.11 9.80
CA TRP A 262 -20.93 8.57 11.16
C TRP A 262 -19.86 8.09 12.14
N ILE A 263 -19.44 6.82 12.03
CA ILE A 263 -18.46 6.29 12.96
C ILE A 263 -17.09 6.93 12.69
N THR A 264 -16.64 7.05 11.44
CA THR A 264 -15.36 7.72 11.15
C THR A 264 -15.40 9.19 11.54
N GLY A 265 -16.50 9.91 11.29
CA GLY A 265 -16.66 11.29 11.76
C GLY A 265 -16.51 11.40 13.28
N ASN A 266 -17.10 10.46 14.03
CA ASN A 266 -16.96 10.41 15.47
C ASN A 266 -15.54 10.05 15.94
N LEU A 267 -14.82 9.19 15.21
CA LEU A 267 -13.45 8.76 15.51
C LEU A 267 -12.42 9.84 15.16
N ILE A 268 -12.62 10.61 14.09
CA ILE A 268 -11.77 11.76 13.75
C ILE A 268 -11.83 12.82 14.87
N HIS A 269 -13.02 12.99 15.45
CA HIS A 269 -13.25 13.84 16.63
C HIS A 269 -13.21 13.05 17.95
N TYR A 270 -12.46 11.94 17.99
CA TYR A 270 -12.32 11.13 19.19
C TYR A 270 -11.73 11.92 20.35
N SER A 271 -12.31 11.73 21.54
CA SER A 271 -11.83 12.24 22.81
C SER A 271 -11.69 11.07 23.78
N PRO A 272 -10.57 10.95 24.52
CA PRO A 272 -10.35 9.88 25.49
C PRO A 272 -11.31 9.95 26.69
N ASP A 273 -12.05 11.04 26.88
CA ASP A 273 -12.95 11.22 28.03
C ASP A 273 -14.35 10.61 27.84
N ARG A 274 -14.58 9.86 26.74
CA ARG A 274 -15.88 9.23 26.48
C ARG A 274 -16.14 8.06 27.45
N VAL A 275 -17.40 7.91 27.85
CA VAL A 275 -17.84 6.79 28.71
C VAL A 275 -17.67 5.44 27.99
N TYR A 276 -17.97 5.39 26.69
CA TYR A 276 -17.74 4.23 25.85
C TYR A 276 -16.56 4.48 24.92
N GLN A 277 -15.58 3.59 24.98
CA GLN A 277 -14.43 3.59 24.08
C GLN A 277 -14.65 2.56 22.99
N ASN A 278 -14.36 2.96 21.74
CA ASN A 278 -14.40 2.03 20.63
C ASN A 278 -13.35 0.93 20.82
N SER A 279 -13.71 -0.28 20.42
CA SER A 279 -12.81 -1.43 20.47
C SER A 279 -12.23 -1.71 19.09
N ARG A 280 -11.30 -2.67 19.01
CA ARG A 280 -10.79 -3.18 17.73
C ARG A 280 -11.91 -3.59 16.77
N TYR A 281 -13.03 -4.08 17.31
CA TYR A 281 -14.16 -4.53 16.50
C TYR A 281 -14.86 -3.38 15.77
N THR A 282 -14.81 -2.16 16.31
CA THR A 282 -15.33 -0.98 15.60
C THR A 282 -14.52 -0.73 14.33
N LEU A 283 -13.19 -0.77 14.42
CA LEU A 283 -12.33 -0.55 13.27
C LEU A 283 -12.46 -1.69 12.25
N GLU A 284 -12.44 -2.94 12.70
CA GLU A 284 -12.63 -4.10 11.81
C GLU A 284 -13.99 -4.05 11.10
N ALA A 285 -15.07 -3.66 11.78
CA ALA A 285 -16.37 -3.47 11.15
C ALA A 285 -16.33 -2.37 10.07
N LEU A 286 -15.58 -1.29 10.28
CA LEU A 286 -15.37 -0.25 9.27
C LEU A 286 -14.56 -0.74 8.07
N LYS A 287 -13.50 -1.54 8.30
CA LYS A 287 -12.71 -2.17 7.23
C LYS A 287 -13.63 -3.04 6.36
N PHE A 288 -14.41 -3.94 6.95
CA PHE A 288 -15.33 -4.78 6.20
C PHE A 288 -16.42 -3.98 5.47
N ALA A 289 -16.99 -2.95 6.11
CA ALA A 289 -17.96 -2.08 5.45
C ALA A 289 -17.36 -1.32 4.25
N LEU A 290 -16.08 -0.94 4.34
CA LEU A 290 -15.36 -0.28 3.24
C LEU A 290 -15.09 -1.24 2.10
N LEU A 291 -14.64 -2.46 2.41
CA LEU A 291 -14.41 -3.51 1.41
C LEU A 291 -15.70 -3.84 0.65
N GLU A 292 -16.84 -3.93 1.34
CA GLU A 292 -18.14 -4.15 0.71
C GLU A 292 -18.53 -2.99 -0.24
N GLN A 293 -18.27 -1.74 0.15
CA GLN A 293 -18.47 -0.59 -0.74
C GLN A 293 -17.55 -0.63 -1.97
N LEU A 294 -16.29 -1.06 -1.83
CA LEU A 294 -15.38 -1.21 -2.96
C LEU A 294 -15.86 -2.33 -3.91
N LEU A 295 -16.38 -3.43 -3.38
CA LEU A 295 -16.97 -4.51 -4.18
C LEU A 295 -18.22 -4.06 -4.93
N TRP A 296 -19.12 -3.34 -4.24
CA TRP A 296 -20.29 -2.72 -4.88
C TRP A 296 -19.87 -1.77 -6.00
N PHE A 297 -18.92 -0.87 -5.73
CA PHE A 297 -18.41 0.06 -6.73
C PHE A 297 -17.84 -0.67 -7.94
N ARG A 298 -17.04 -1.72 -7.73
CA ARG A 298 -16.51 -2.59 -8.79
C ARG A 298 -17.60 -3.17 -9.67
N GLN A 299 -18.63 -3.77 -9.07
CA GLN A 299 -19.75 -4.36 -9.80
C GLN A 299 -20.46 -3.30 -10.64
N LEU A 300 -20.72 -2.13 -10.05
CA LEU A 300 -21.39 -1.02 -10.71
C LEU A 300 -20.60 -0.53 -11.92
N VAL A 301 -19.30 -0.27 -11.79
CA VAL A 301 -18.48 0.24 -12.92
C VAL A 301 -18.29 -0.78 -14.03
N GLN A 302 -18.24 -2.07 -13.71
CA GLN A 302 -18.18 -3.13 -14.72
C GLN A 302 -19.47 -3.21 -15.54
N ASN A 303 -20.62 -3.00 -14.90
CA ASN A 303 -21.90 -2.94 -15.60
C ASN A 303 -21.98 -1.71 -16.51
N ILE A 304 -21.48 -0.55 -16.07
CA ILE A 304 -21.38 0.65 -16.91
C ILE A 304 -20.52 0.37 -18.15
N ALA A 305 -19.34 -0.22 -17.97
CA ALA A 305 -18.41 -0.48 -19.08
C ALA A 305 -18.91 -1.53 -20.09
N SER A 306 -19.91 -2.33 -19.72
CA SER A 306 -20.48 -3.39 -20.57
C SER A 306 -21.68 -2.89 -21.39
N THR A 307 -22.08 -1.63 -21.24
CA THR A 307 -23.24 -1.00 -21.91
C THR A 307 -22.77 0.02 -22.93
#